data_AF-A0A960CXZ0-F1
#
_entry.id   AF-A0A960CXZ0-F1
#
_cell.length_a   1.000
_cell.length_b   1.000
_cell.length_c   1.000
_cell.angle_alpha   90.00
_cell.angle_beta   90.00
_cell.angle_gamma   90.00
#
_symmetry.space_group_name_H-M   'P 1'
#
loop_
_entity.id
_entity.type
_entity.pdbx_description
1 polymer ?
#
loop_
_entity_poly.entity_id
_entity_poly.type
_entity_poly.pdbx_seq_one_letter_code
_entity_poly.pdbx_strand_id
1 'polypeptide(L)'
;AVAKLLDFPQMKAGAEALGFPAYQSLVIGIVLAVCVVVYAIPRTAVLGALGITAYLGGAVTANMRVEAPLLTHTLFAVLFGVIMWIGLVLRRPELLKVAGLTGGGATVR
;
A
#
# COMPACT_ATOMS: atom_id res chain seq x y z
N ALA A 1 -4.86 -4.09 -7.50
CA ALA A 1 -5.85 -3.28 -8.22
C ALA A 1 -6.36 -4.02 -9.45
N VAL A 2 -5.50 -4.24 -10.46
CA VAL A 2 -5.88 -4.87 -11.74
C VAL A 2 -6.64 -6.20 -11.58
N ALA A 3 -6.16 -7.12 -10.75
CA ALA A 3 -6.84 -8.40 -10.54
C ALA A 3 -8.24 -8.28 -9.91
N LYS A 4 -8.50 -7.25 -9.09
CA LYS A 4 -9.83 -6.97 -8.54
C LYS A 4 -10.74 -6.27 -9.55
N LEU A 5 -10.18 -5.52 -10.51
CA LEU A 5 -10.93 -4.86 -11.58
C LEU A 5 -11.32 -5.82 -12.70
N LEU A 6 -10.48 -6.83 -12.96
CA LEU A 6 -10.74 -7.89 -13.94
C LEU A 6 -11.67 -8.99 -13.40
N ASP A 7 -12.16 -8.84 -12.18
CA ASP A 7 -13.18 -9.68 -11.57
C ASP A 7 -12.83 -11.18 -11.53
N PHE A 8 -11.55 -11.50 -11.33
CA PHE A 8 -11.08 -12.89 -11.28
C PHE A 8 -11.77 -13.67 -10.15
N PRO A 9 -12.17 -14.94 -10.40
CA PRO A 9 -12.95 -15.74 -9.44
C PRO A 9 -12.22 -15.94 -8.11
N GLN A 10 -10.89 -16.02 -8.11
CA GLN A 10 -10.07 -16.11 -6.90
C GLN A 10 -10.20 -14.88 -5.98
N MET A 11 -10.42 -13.68 -6.55
CA MET A 11 -10.62 -12.46 -5.76
C MET A 11 -12.03 -12.36 -5.15
N LYS A 12 -13.03 -13.01 -5.76
CA LYS A 12 -14.38 -13.16 -5.17
C LYS A 12 -14.36 -14.15 -4.03
N ALA A 13 -13.76 -15.32 -4.25
CA ALA A 13 -13.61 -16.34 -3.21
C ALA A 13 -12.85 -15.80 -1.98
N GLY A 14 -11.80 -15.00 -2.18
CA GLY A 14 -11.10 -14.34 -1.09
C GLY A 14 -11.96 -13.31 -0.34
N ALA A 15 -12.78 -12.52 -1.04
CA ALA A 15 -13.69 -11.56 -0.41
C ALA A 15 -14.82 -12.26 0.36
N GLU A 16 -15.38 -13.33 -0.20
CA GLU A 16 -16.40 -14.15 0.46
C GLU A 16 -15.84 -14.85 1.71
N ALA A 17 -14.60 -15.36 1.65
CA ALA A 17 -13.91 -15.92 2.82
C ALA A 17 -13.68 -14.88 3.93
N LEU A 18 -13.57 -13.60 3.56
CA LEU A 18 -13.50 -12.46 4.49
C LEU A 18 -14.87 -12.00 5.01
N GLY A 19 -15.96 -12.61 4.53
CA GLY A 19 -17.34 -12.24 4.84
C GLY A 19 -17.83 -10.98 4.13
N PHE A 20 -17.14 -10.55 3.06
CA PHE A 20 -17.54 -9.41 2.24
C PHE A 20 -18.36 -9.85 1.02
N PRO A 21 -19.47 -9.15 0.71
CA PRO A 21 -20.20 -9.34 -0.54
C PRO A 21 -19.29 -9.16 -1.78
N ALA A 22 -19.56 -9.91 -2.85
CA ALA A 22 -18.74 -9.90 -4.07
C ALA A 22 -18.55 -8.50 -4.69
N TYR A 23 -19.55 -7.61 -4.61
CA TYR A 23 -19.45 -6.23 -5.12
C TYR A 23 -18.36 -5.41 -4.41
N GLN A 24 -18.08 -5.73 -3.14
CA GLN A 24 -17.12 -5.00 -2.33
C GLN A 24 -15.67 -5.26 -2.79
N SER A 25 -15.44 -6.40 -3.45
CA SER A 25 -14.15 -6.72 -4.07
C SER A 25 -13.78 -5.71 -5.16
N LEU A 26 -14.76 -5.24 -5.93
CA LEU A 26 -14.60 -4.23 -6.97
C LEU A 26 -14.33 -2.84 -6.37
N VAL A 27 -15.07 -2.44 -5.33
CA VAL A 27 -14.85 -1.17 -4.60
C VAL A 27 -13.42 -1.10 -4.04
N ILE A 28 -12.99 -2.18 -3.39
CA ILE A 28 -11.62 -2.34 -2.87
C ILE A 28 -10.59 -2.23 -4.00
N GLY A 29 -10.89 -2.75 -5.19
CA GLY A 29 -10.05 -2.64 -6.38
C GLY A 29 -9.93 -1.21 -6.90
N ILE A 30 -11.04 -0.47 -6.96
CA ILE A 30 -11.11 0.94 -7.39
C ILE A 30 -10.31 1.83 -6.44
N VAL A 31 -10.52 1.72 -5.13
CA VAL A 31 -9.82 2.56 -4.14
C VAL A 31 -8.30 2.38 -4.28
N LEU A 32 -7.84 1.12 -4.37
CA LEU A 32 -6.41 0.86 -4.59
C LEU A 32 -5.94 1.40 -5.94
N ALA A 33 -6.73 1.29 -7.00
CA ALA A 33 -6.37 1.82 -8.32
C ALA A 33 -6.18 3.34 -8.28
N VAL A 34 -7.08 4.08 -7.61
CA VAL A 34 -6.94 5.52 -7.41
C VAL A 34 -5.65 5.84 -6.66
N CYS A 35 -5.36 5.17 -5.55
CA CYS A 35 -4.12 5.39 -4.81
C CYS A 35 -2.87 5.11 -5.66
N VAL A 36 -2.89 4.06 -6.49
CA VAL A 36 -1.80 3.72 -7.41
C VAL A 36 -1.63 4.77 -8.51
N VAL A 37 -2.72 5.28 -9.08
CA VAL A 37 -2.66 6.36 -10.08
C VAL A 37 -2.06 7.63 -9.47
N VAL A 38 -2.50 8.00 -8.27
CA VAL A 38 -1.94 9.14 -7.53
C VAL A 38 -0.46 8.92 -7.19
N TYR A 39 -0.06 7.69 -6.87
CA TYR A 39 1.34 7.31 -6.62
C TYR A 39 2.22 7.42 -7.88
N ALA A 40 1.68 7.05 -9.04
CA ALA A 40 2.40 7.09 -10.32
C ALA A 40 2.77 8.52 -10.74
N ILE A 41 1.91 9.49 -10.43
CA ILE A 41 2.14 10.91 -10.74
C ILE A 41 3.26 11.44 -9.83
N PRO A 42 4.41 11.88 -10.37
CA PRO A 42 5.58 12.23 -9.57
C PRO A 42 5.26 13.29 -8.51
N ARG A 43 4.51 14.35 -8.89
CA ARG A 43 4.15 15.46 -8.01
C ARG A 43 3.34 15.02 -6.78
N THR A 44 2.52 13.98 -6.89
CA THR A 44 1.63 13.50 -5.83
C THR A 44 2.05 12.13 -5.26
N ALA A 45 3.23 11.64 -5.63
CA ALA A 45 3.68 10.29 -5.29
C ALA A 45 3.64 9.99 -3.78
N VAL A 46 3.94 10.99 -2.94
CA VAL A 46 3.87 10.86 -1.47
C VAL A 46 2.44 10.63 -0.98
N LEU A 47 1.45 11.35 -1.53
CA LEU A 47 0.03 11.16 -1.19
C LEU A 47 -0.47 9.78 -1.64
N GLY A 48 -0.04 9.34 -2.82
CA GLY A 48 -0.33 7.99 -3.30
C GLY A 48 0.26 6.90 -2.42
N ALA A 49 1.51 7.07 -1.98
CA ALA A 49 2.19 6.13 -1.07
C ALA A 49 1.48 6.07 0.30
N LEU A 50 1.04 7.21 0.83
CA LEU A 50 0.23 7.28 2.05
C LEU A 50 -1.11 6.54 1.87
N GLY A 51 -1.81 6.79 0.76
CA GLY A 51 -3.07 6.11 0.45
C GLY A 51 -2.91 4.59 0.30
N ILE A 52 -1.84 4.14 -0.35
CA ILE A 52 -1.51 2.70 -0.45
C ILE A 52 -1.18 2.13 0.93
N THR A 53 -0.45 2.86 1.78
CA THR A 53 -0.10 2.42 3.14
C THR A 53 -1.35 2.26 4.01
N ALA A 54 -2.26 3.24 3.97
CA ALA A 54 -3.54 3.16 4.68
C ALA A 54 -4.39 1.96 4.20
N TYR A 55 -4.42 1.73 2.87
CA TYR A 55 -5.08 0.57 2.28
C TYR A 55 -4.47 -0.76 2.75
N LEU A 56 -3.14 -0.87 2.77
CA LEU A 56 -2.43 -2.07 3.23
C LEU A 56 -2.69 -2.33 4.72
N GLY A 57 -2.78 -1.29 5.56
CA GLY A 57 -3.15 -1.41 6.96
C GLY A 57 -4.54 -2.04 7.14
N GLY A 58 -5.53 -1.57 6.39
CA GLY A 58 -6.87 -2.18 6.39
C GLY A 58 -6.86 -3.64 5.92
N ALA A 59 -6.06 -3.96 4.89
CA ALA A 59 -5.90 -5.33 4.42
C ALA A 59 -5.27 -6.23 5.49
N VAL A 60 -4.25 -5.77 6.21
CA VAL A 60 -3.64 -6.49 7.34
C VAL A 60 -4.68 -6.80 8.41
N THR A 61 -5.45 -5.82 8.85
CA THR A 61 -6.51 -6.03 9.85
C THR A 61 -7.57 -7.02 9.38
N ALA A 62 -7.99 -6.93 8.11
CA ALA A 62 -8.96 -7.86 7.54
C ALA A 62 -8.44 -9.31 7.48
N ASN A 63 -7.17 -9.52 7.10
CA ASN A 63 -6.55 -10.84 7.10
C ASN A 63 -6.39 -11.40 8.52
N MET A 64 -6.02 -10.57 9.49
CA MET A 64 -5.92 -10.98 10.91
C MET A 64 -7.28 -11.40 11.48
N ARG A 65 -8.38 -10.75 11.07
CA ARG A 65 -9.75 -11.10 11.51
C ARG A 65 -10.15 -12.54 11.14
N VAL A 66 -9.68 -13.03 10.00
CA VAL A 66 -9.99 -14.39 9.51
C VAL A 66 -8.88 -15.39 9.80
N GLU A 67 -7.94 -15.03 10.69
CA GLU A 67 -6.79 -15.86 11.06
C GLU A 67 -5.98 -16.35 9.85
N ALA A 68 -5.96 -15.55 8.77
CA ALA A 68 -5.21 -15.91 7.57
C ALA A 68 -3.71 -16.03 7.89
N PRO A 69 -2.96 -16.88 7.15
CA PRO A 69 -1.54 -17.11 7.40
C PRO A 69 -0.73 -15.81 7.49
N LEU A 70 -0.24 -15.51 8.69
CA LEU A 70 0.48 -14.28 9.04
C LEU A 70 1.69 -14.05 8.11
N LEU A 71 2.45 -15.11 7.86
CA LEU A 71 3.67 -15.05 7.05
C LEU A 71 3.40 -14.73 5.58
N THR A 72 2.29 -15.21 5.02
CA THR A 72 2.04 -15.17 3.58
C THR A 72 1.19 -13.99 3.16
N HIS A 73 0.13 -13.69 3.91
CA HIS A 73 -0.83 -12.65 3.53
C HIS A 73 -0.55 -11.32 4.24
N THR A 74 -0.20 -11.39 5.52
CA THR A 74 -0.09 -10.21 6.38
C THR A 74 1.29 -9.57 6.25
N LEU A 75 2.36 -10.36 6.36
CA LEU A 75 3.72 -9.85 6.16
C LEU A 75 3.97 -9.40 4.73
N PHE A 76 3.36 -10.05 3.73
CA PHE A 76 3.50 -9.61 2.33
C PHE A 76 3.02 -8.16 2.14
N ALA A 77 1.87 -7.80 2.73
CA ALA A 77 1.35 -6.44 2.66
C ALA A 77 2.32 -5.42 3.29
N VAL A 78 2.91 -5.76 4.44
CA VAL A 78 3.88 -4.90 5.13
C VAL A 78 5.17 -4.76 4.32
N LEU A 79 5.74 -5.88 3.85
CA LEU A 79 6.96 -5.89 3.03
C LEU A 79 6.77 -5.10 1.73
N PHE A 80 5.61 -5.26 1.07
CA PHE A 80 5.28 -4.49 -0.12
C PHE A 80 5.24 -2.98 0.16
N GLY A 81 4.63 -2.58 1.29
CA GLY A 81 4.63 -1.20 1.75
C GLY A 81 6.04 -0.65 1.97
N VAL A 82 6.91 -1.41 2.65
CA VAL A 82 8.31 -1.03 2.90
C VAL A 82 9.08 -0.86 1.60
N ILE A 83 9.01 -1.82 0.67
CA ILE A 83 9.69 -1.75 -0.63
C ILE A 83 9.21 -0.55 -1.44
N MET A 84 7.90 -0.27 -1.44
CA MET A 84 7.33 0.89 -2.10
C MET A 84 7.91 2.21 -1.54
N TRP A 85 7.95 2.35 -0.21
CA TRP A 85 8.53 3.53 0.44
C TRP A 85 10.03 3.68 0.18
N ILE A 86 10.79 2.57 0.17
CA ILE A 86 12.21 2.58 -0.21
C ILE A 86 12.36 3.08 -1.66
N GLY A 87 11.57 2.56 -2.60
CA GLY A 87 11.58 3.02 -3.99
C GLY A 87 11.24 4.50 -4.13
N LEU A 88 10.31 5.00 -3.32
CA LEU A 88 9.95 6.42 -3.28
C LEU A 88 11.11 7.29 -2.76
N VAL A 89 11.78 6.85 -1.69
CA VAL A 89 12.97 7.54 -1.14
C VAL A 89 14.12 7.54 -2.14
N LEU A 90 14.38 6.43 -2.83
CA LEU A 90 15.39 6.37 -3.89
C LEU A 90 15.08 7.32 -5.06
N ARG A 91 13.80 7.48 -5.40
CA ARG A 91 13.35 8.43 -6.43
C ARG A 91 13.40 9.89 -5.95
N ARG A 92 13.29 10.12 -4.64
CA ARG A 92 13.24 11.45 -4.01
C ARG A 92 14.07 11.47 -2.72
N PRO A 93 15.40 11.61 -2.81
CA PRO A 93 16.26 11.63 -1.62
C PRO A 93 15.97 12.82 -0.70
N GLU A 94 15.32 13.88 -1.20
CA GLU A 94 14.84 15.00 -0.40
C GLU A 94 13.88 14.58 0.73
N LEU A 95 13.20 13.45 0.60
CA LEU A 95 12.36 12.90 1.67
C LEU A 95 13.18 12.52 2.92
N LEU A 96 14.46 12.16 2.76
CA LEU A 96 15.36 11.91 3.89
C LEU A 96 15.67 13.19 4.68
N LYS A 97 15.56 14.37 4.06
CA LYS A 97 15.72 15.66 4.75
C LYS A 97 14.53 15.93 5.65
N VAL A 98 13.32 15.66 5.14
CA VAL A 98 12.07 15.78 5.91
C VAL A 98 12.06 14.80 7.09
N ALA A 99 12.62 13.60 6.92
CA ALA A 99 12.77 12.62 7.99
C ALA A 99 13.88 12.96 9.01
N GLY A 100 14.64 14.05 8.81
CA GLY A 100 15.76 14.43 9.68
C GLY A 100 16.99 13.53 9.56
N LEU A 101 17.01 12.60 8.60
CA LEU A 101 18.10 11.64 8.38
C LEU A 101 19.28 12.24 7.61
N THR A 102 19.12 13.47 7.10
CA THR A 102 20.18 14.24 6.43
C THR A 102 20.38 15.56 7.16
N GLY A 103 20.81 15.46 8.43
CA GLY A 103 21.29 16.57 9.26
C GLY A 103 22.71 16.25 9.75
N GLY A 104 23.70 16.50 8.91
CA GLY A 104 25.11 16.24 9.23
C GLY A 104 26.02 16.94 8.24
N GLY A 105 25.92 18.26 8.14
CA GLY A 105 26.73 19.03 7.20
C GLY A 105 26.33 20.50 7.05
N ALA A 106 26.24 21.23 8.16
CA ALA A 106 26.28 22.70 8.22
C ALA A 106 26.27 23.08 9.71
N THR A 107 27.20 23.81 10.32
CA THR A 107 28.44 24.46 9.87
C THR A 107 29.17 24.78 11.17
N VAL A 108 30.45 24.42 11.30
CA VAL A 108 31.33 25.05 12.29
C VAL A 108 31.44 26.52 11.87
N ARG A 109 30.82 27.44 12.61
CA ARG A 109 31.23 28.85 12.73
C ARG A 109 30.75 29.40 14.06
#